data_AF-A0A0W8C369-F1
#
_entry.id   AF-A0A0W8C369-F1
#
_cell.length_a   1.000
_cell.length_b   1.000
_cell.length_c   1.000
_cell.angle_alpha   90.00
_cell.angle_beta   90.00
_cell.angle_gamma   90.00
#
_symmetry.space_group_name_H-M   'P 1'
#
loop_
_entity.id
_entity.type
_entity.pdbx_description
1 polymer ?
#
loop_
_entity_poly.entity_id
_entity_poly.type
_entity_poly.pdbx_seq_one_letter_code
_entity_poly.pdbx_strand_id
1 'polypeptide(L)'
;MQIHGQLVFDVFASPVLSADNSSVRYDGVATFIEDEKEFTYVLADGAAYLAESSRVQNHIKRKVRCLSTITPFDEIVSALNNLTVTPYSSIQDIPFDCASKTAYTTSFGGEKFVLCQARDADYGFVAYSDVVIMVVEYMSGDLNISAPTPTDGAKYCKTVVEATTIGPTARALLTGCVST
;
A
#
# COMPACT_ATOMS: atom_id res chain seq x y z
N MET A 1 2.84 14.37 2.05
CA MET A 1 4.01 13.51 2.37
C MET A 1 4.98 13.53 1.20
N GLN A 2 6.28 13.36 1.40
CA GLN A 2 7.27 13.30 0.33
C GLN A 2 8.16 12.06 0.50
N ILE A 3 8.32 11.25 -0.56
CA ILE A 3 9.27 10.12 -0.59
C ILE A 3 10.22 10.36 -1.76
N HIS A 4 11.53 10.33 -1.52
CA HIS A 4 12.55 10.52 -2.59
C HIS A 4 12.28 11.77 -3.45
N GLY A 5 11.92 12.89 -2.81
CA GLY A 5 11.59 14.12 -3.51
C GLY A 5 10.18 14.17 -4.15
N GLN A 6 9.46 13.05 -4.22
CA GLN A 6 8.18 12.95 -4.92
C GLN A 6 6.97 13.16 -4.00
N LEU A 7 6.02 13.98 -4.45
CA LEU A 7 4.76 14.27 -3.76
C LEU A 7 3.58 13.43 -4.29
N VAL A 8 3.69 12.95 -5.53
CA VAL A 8 2.70 12.11 -6.20
C VAL A 8 3.45 10.90 -6.72
N PHE A 9 2.98 9.71 -6.37
CA PHE A 9 3.62 8.45 -6.71
C PHE A 9 2.59 7.32 -6.65
N ASP A 10 2.84 6.26 -7.41
CA ASP A 10 2.00 5.08 -7.45
C ASP A 10 2.59 3.95 -6.59
N VAL A 11 1.71 3.20 -5.97
CA VAL A 11 2.06 1.96 -5.26
C VAL A 11 1.20 0.84 -5.83
N PHE A 12 1.85 -0.18 -6.37
CA PHE A 12 1.15 -1.37 -6.85
C PHE A 12 1.17 -2.41 -5.75
N ALA A 13 -0.01 -2.94 -5.40
CA ALA A 13 -0.15 -3.88 -4.31
C ALA A 13 -1.04 -5.05 -4.73
N SER A 14 -0.71 -6.25 -4.24
CA SER A 14 -1.44 -7.48 -4.50
C SER A 14 -1.81 -8.15 -3.17
N PRO A 15 -3.11 -8.39 -2.90
CA PRO A 15 -3.53 -9.14 -1.72
C PRO A 15 -3.18 -10.61 -1.87
N VAL A 16 -2.45 -11.14 -0.90
CA VAL A 16 -2.19 -12.57 -0.73
C VAL A 16 -3.09 -13.09 0.39
N LEU A 17 -4.20 -13.72 -0.01
CA LEU A 17 -5.18 -14.30 0.91
C LEU A 17 -4.73 -15.67 1.43
N SER A 18 -5.07 -15.97 2.68
CA SER A 18 -5.02 -17.35 3.17
C SER A 18 -6.01 -18.25 2.45
N ALA A 19 -5.80 -19.56 2.49
CA ALA A 19 -6.64 -20.54 1.80
C ALA A 19 -8.14 -20.48 2.21
N ASP A 20 -8.42 -20.03 3.43
CA ASP A 20 -9.77 -19.85 3.99
C ASP A 20 -10.30 -18.41 3.85
N ASN A 21 -9.55 -17.52 3.18
CA ASN A 21 -9.85 -16.09 3.01
C ASN A 21 -10.08 -15.31 4.31
N SER A 22 -9.56 -15.80 5.45
CA SER A 22 -9.71 -15.17 6.76
C SER A 22 -8.60 -14.17 7.09
N SER A 23 -7.46 -14.27 6.41
CA SER A 23 -6.32 -13.37 6.59
C SER A 23 -5.73 -12.93 5.26
N VAL A 24 -5.04 -11.78 5.29
CA VAL A 24 -4.38 -11.21 4.12
C VAL A 24 -3.01 -10.67 4.51
N ARG A 25 -2.06 -10.84 3.60
CA ARG A 25 -0.82 -10.08 3.53
C ARG A 25 -0.83 -9.31 2.21
N TYR A 26 -0.22 -8.14 2.18
CA TYR A 26 0.05 -7.48 0.90
C TYR A 26 1.48 -7.73 0.47
N ASP A 27 1.63 -8.05 -0.80
CA ASP A 27 2.87 -7.86 -1.51
C ASP A 27 2.75 -6.55 -2.31
N GLY A 28 3.85 -5.85 -2.52
CA GLY A 28 3.80 -4.51 -3.10
C GLY A 28 5.10 -4.05 -3.73
N VAL A 29 4.99 -3.11 -4.67
CA VAL A 29 6.12 -2.47 -5.31
C VAL A 29 5.85 -0.98 -5.54
N ALA A 30 6.84 -0.16 -5.25
CA ALA A 30 6.83 1.26 -5.55
C ALA A 30 8.21 1.69 -6.02
N THR A 31 8.26 2.49 -7.08
CA THR A 31 9.52 2.99 -7.66
C THR A 31 9.55 4.50 -7.61
N PHE A 32 10.65 5.03 -7.12
CA PHE A 32 10.92 6.45 -7.03
C PHE A 32 12.20 6.80 -7.78
N ILE A 33 12.25 8.03 -8.28
CA ILE A 33 13.39 8.62 -8.96
C ILE A 33 13.78 9.87 -8.19
N GLU A 34 15.01 9.91 -7.71
CA GLU A 34 15.65 11.06 -7.08
C GLU A 34 17.01 11.27 -7.74
N ASP A 35 17.21 12.45 -8.32
CA ASP A 35 18.35 12.76 -9.19
C ASP A 35 18.49 11.74 -10.34
N GLU A 36 19.66 11.10 -10.46
CA GLU A 36 19.97 10.07 -11.45
C GLU A 36 19.88 8.65 -10.88
N LYS A 37 19.16 8.47 -9.76
CA LYS A 37 18.99 7.19 -9.07
C LYS A 37 17.53 6.77 -9.04
N GLU A 38 17.33 5.48 -9.21
CA GLU A 38 16.04 4.82 -9.06
C GLU A 38 16.05 3.99 -7.77
N PHE A 39 14.98 4.13 -7.00
CA PHE A 39 14.75 3.45 -5.73
C PHE A 39 13.47 2.63 -5.84
N THR A 40 13.59 1.31 -5.93
CA THR A 40 12.44 0.40 -5.95
C THR A 40 12.31 -0.32 -4.62
N TYR A 41 11.22 -0.06 -3.92
CA TYR A 41 10.81 -0.79 -2.74
C TYR A 41 9.99 -2.00 -3.19
N VAL A 42 10.33 -3.18 -2.68
CA VAL A 42 9.61 -4.42 -2.97
C VAL A 42 9.27 -5.10 -1.65
N LEU A 43 8.01 -5.47 -1.48
CA LEU A 43 7.52 -6.40 -0.48
C LEU A 43 7.04 -7.64 -1.22
N ALA A 44 7.76 -8.75 -1.07
CA ALA A 44 7.45 -10.01 -1.74
C ALA A 44 7.55 -11.15 -0.72
N ASP A 45 6.52 -11.97 -0.64
CA ASP A 45 6.42 -13.05 0.35
C ASP A 45 6.65 -12.58 1.80
N GLY A 46 6.21 -11.35 2.09
CA GLY A 46 6.39 -10.69 3.38
C GLY A 46 7.82 -10.24 3.71
N ALA A 47 8.78 -10.46 2.82
CA ALA A 47 10.15 -9.94 2.95
C ALA A 47 10.29 -8.61 2.21
N ALA A 48 11.02 -7.66 2.80
CA ALA A 48 11.15 -6.31 2.28
C ALA A 48 12.55 -6.03 1.72
N TYR A 49 12.59 -5.38 0.56
CA TYR A 49 13.78 -5.10 -0.22
C TYR A 49 13.80 -3.63 -0.64
N LEU A 50 15.00 -3.04 -0.70
CA LEU A 50 15.26 -1.82 -1.46
C LEU A 50 16.27 -2.14 -2.55
N ALA A 51 15.87 -1.97 -3.80
CA ALA A 51 16.76 -1.96 -4.95
C ALA A 51 17.09 -0.51 -5.33
N GLU A 52 18.37 -0.20 -5.37
CA GLU A 52 18.91 1.08 -5.83
C GLU A 52 19.60 0.83 -7.18
N SER A 53 19.20 1.59 -8.20
CA SER A 53 19.84 1.55 -9.52
C SER A 53 20.36 2.94 -9.90
N SER A 54 21.55 2.98 -10.49
CA SER A 54 22.19 4.24 -10.90
C SER A 54 23.04 4.02 -12.14
N ARG A 55 23.18 5.04 -12.99
CA ARG A 55 24.03 5.00 -14.17
C ARG A 55 25.40 5.61 -13.83
N VAL A 56 26.46 4.82 -13.98
CA VAL A 56 27.84 5.27 -13.79
C VAL A 56 28.66 4.87 -15.02
N GLN A 57 29.22 5.84 -15.74
CA GLN A 57 30.10 5.61 -16.90
C GLN A 57 29.50 4.63 -17.92
N ASN A 58 28.23 4.80 -18.30
CA ASN A 58 27.46 3.92 -19.18
C ASN A 58 27.16 2.49 -18.68
N HIS A 59 27.48 2.17 -17.43
CA HIS A 59 27.06 0.92 -16.78
C HIS A 59 25.93 1.17 -15.77
N ILE A 60 24.98 0.24 -15.67
CA ILE A 60 23.96 0.24 -14.62
C ILE A 60 24.54 -0.46 -13.41
N LYS A 61 24.71 0.26 -12.31
CA LYS A 61 25.05 -0.31 -11.01
C LYS A 61 23.76 -0.53 -10.23
N ARG A 62 23.47 -1.78 -9.88
CA ARG A 62 22.33 -2.17 -9.05
C ARG A 62 22.80 -2.68 -7.71
N LYS A 63 22.18 -2.23 -6.63
CA LYS A 63 22.39 -2.72 -5.27
C LYS A 63 21.04 -3.07 -4.67
N VAL A 64 20.93 -4.24 -4.05
CA VAL A 64 19.72 -4.71 -3.37
C VAL A 64 20.07 -4.99 -1.91
N ARG A 65 19.30 -4.40 -0.99
CA ARG A 65 19.44 -4.61 0.45
C ARG A 65 18.12 -5.04 1.08
N CYS A 66 18.21 -5.83 2.14
CA CYS A 66 17.06 -6.16 2.97
C CYS A 66 16.65 -4.97 3.84
N LEU A 67 15.35 -4.77 3.98
CA LEU A 67 14.77 -3.87 4.95
C LEU A 67 14.27 -4.68 6.14
N SER A 68 14.55 -4.22 7.35
CA SER A 68 14.09 -4.85 8.59
C SER A 68 12.66 -4.46 8.97
N THR A 69 12.11 -3.45 8.31
CA THR A 69 10.76 -2.93 8.51
C THR A 69 10.32 -2.14 7.27
N ILE A 70 9.01 -2.03 7.08
CA ILE A 70 8.37 -1.15 6.10
C ILE A 70 7.42 -0.15 6.76
N THR A 71 7.54 0.06 8.07
CA THR A 71 6.67 0.98 8.82
C THR A 71 6.64 2.37 8.20
N PRO A 72 5.46 2.99 8.06
CA PRO A 72 4.17 2.54 8.60
C PRO A 72 3.38 1.57 7.72
N PHE A 73 3.83 1.21 6.52
CA PHE A 73 3.03 0.51 5.52
C PHE A 73 2.55 -0.89 5.93
N ASP A 74 3.20 -1.54 6.89
CA ASP A 74 2.74 -2.79 7.50
C ASP A 74 1.47 -2.62 8.36
N GLU A 75 1.11 -1.38 8.72
CA GLU A 75 -0.08 -1.08 9.53
C GLU A 75 -1.38 -0.94 8.71
N ILE A 76 -1.33 -0.90 7.37
CA ILE A 76 -2.50 -0.62 6.51
C ILE A 76 -3.64 -1.61 6.78
N VAL A 77 -3.35 -2.90 6.85
CA VAL A 77 -4.38 -3.93 7.08
C VAL A 77 -5.03 -3.76 8.45
N SER A 78 -4.23 -3.42 9.46
CA SER A 78 -4.73 -3.12 10.81
C SER A 78 -5.62 -1.87 10.81
N ALA A 79 -5.20 -0.81 10.12
CA ALA A 79 -5.98 0.43 10.00
C ALA A 79 -7.35 0.16 9.36
N LEU A 80 -7.42 -0.68 8.32
CA LEU A 80 -8.67 -1.03 7.64
C LEU A 80 -9.56 -1.96 8.47
N ASN A 81 -8.99 -2.83 9.31
CA ASN A 81 -9.76 -3.62 10.25
C ASN A 81 -10.41 -2.79 11.35
N ASN A 82 -9.79 -1.67 11.72
CA ASN A 82 -10.22 -0.80 12.83
C ASN A 82 -11.01 0.42 12.36
N LEU A 83 -11.64 0.34 11.17
CA LEU A 83 -12.48 1.43 10.66
C LEU A 83 -13.66 1.70 11.60
N THR A 84 -13.90 2.98 11.87
CA THR A 84 -15.06 3.43 12.64
C THR A 84 -15.98 4.26 11.77
N VAL A 85 -17.29 4.00 11.86
CA VAL A 85 -18.29 4.75 11.09
C VAL A 85 -18.32 6.20 11.60
N THR A 86 -18.28 7.15 10.68
CA THR A 86 -18.37 8.59 10.97
C THR A 86 -19.45 9.22 10.10
N PRO A 87 -20.40 9.96 10.70
CA PRO A 87 -21.43 10.66 9.93
C PRO A 87 -20.81 11.66 8.96
N TYR A 88 -21.23 11.64 7.70
CA TYR A 88 -20.70 12.53 6.67
C TYR A 88 -20.85 14.02 7.04
N SER A 89 -21.93 14.37 7.74
CA SER A 89 -22.19 15.74 8.22
C SER A 89 -21.18 16.26 9.24
N SER A 90 -20.37 15.38 9.84
CA SER A 90 -19.36 15.75 10.84
C SER A 90 -17.98 16.02 10.23
N ILE A 91 -17.79 15.75 8.94
CA ILE A 91 -16.53 15.98 8.23
C ILE A 91 -16.58 17.38 7.63
N GLN A 92 -15.65 18.24 8.05
CA GLN A 92 -15.46 19.57 7.47
C GLN A 92 -14.63 19.45 6.18
N ASP A 93 -14.91 20.32 5.20
CA ASP A 93 -14.12 20.46 3.96
C ASP A 93 -13.84 19.15 3.21
N ILE A 94 -14.90 18.43 2.87
CA ILE A 94 -14.82 17.13 2.18
C ILE A 94 -14.34 17.37 0.74
N PRO A 95 -13.13 16.93 0.36
CA PRO A 95 -12.61 17.20 -0.98
C PRO A 95 -13.22 16.30 -2.07
N PHE A 96 -13.99 15.28 -1.70
CA PHE A 96 -14.53 14.26 -2.62
C PHE A 96 -16.03 14.05 -2.43
N ASP A 97 -16.71 13.80 -3.53
CA ASP A 97 -18.11 13.40 -3.53
C ASP A 97 -18.22 11.89 -3.25
N CYS A 98 -18.33 11.52 -1.97
CA CYS A 98 -18.45 10.12 -1.56
C CYS A 98 -19.75 9.51 -2.10
N ALA A 99 -19.67 8.31 -2.69
CA ALA A 99 -20.83 7.64 -3.30
C ALA A 99 -21.93 7.33 -2.28
N SER A 100 -21.52 6.97 -1.08
CA SER A 100 -22.39 6.82 0.08
C SER A 100 -22.26 8.03 1.00
N LYS A 101 -23.34 8.39 1.68
CA LYS A 101 -23.33 9.38 2.78
C LYS A 101 -22.71 8.80 4.07
N THR A 102 -21.93 7.73 3.96
CA THR A 102 -21.25 7.06 5.06
C THR A 102 -19.75 7.18 4.82
N ALA A 103 -19.06 7.75 5.79
CA ALA A 103 -17.60 7.79 5.81
C ALA A 103 -17.09 6.92 6.96
N TYR A 104 -15.83 6.53 6.87
CA TYR A 104 -15.12 5.81 7.91
C TYR A 104 -13.92 6.62 8.35
N THR A 105 -13.49 6.43 9.60
CA THR A 105 -12.21 6.97 10.05
C THR A 105 -11.30 5.86 10.57
N THR A 106 -10.00 6.07 10.37
CA THR A 106 -8.95 5.21 10.90
C THR A 106 -7.69 6.02 11.18
N SER A 107 -6.64 5.38 11.66
CA SER A 107 -5.31 5.98 11.81
C SER A 107 -4.24 5.05 11.25
N PHE A 108 -3.28 5.64 10.56
CA PHE A 108 -2.21 4.94 9.87
C PHE A 108 -0.96 5.83 9.87
N GLY A 109 0.19 5.29 10.30
CA GLY A 109 1.44 6.06 10.32
C GLY A 109 1.41 7.34 11.15
N GLY A 110 0.59 7.35 12.21
CA GLY A 110 0.38 8.53 13.07
C GLY A 110 -0.61 9.55 12.53
N GLU A 111 -1.12 9.38 11.32
CA GLU A 111 -2.08 10.28 10.68
C GLU A 111 -3.51 9.74 10.79
N LYS A 112 -4.47 10.66 10.92
CA LYS A 112 -5.89 10.32 10.88
C LYS A 112 -6.38 10.37 9.45
N PHE A 113 -7.10 9.32 9.06
CA PHE A 113 -7.69 9.22 7.74
C PHE A 113 -9.20 9.20 7.80
N VAL A 114 -9.82 9.93 6.89
CA VAL A 114 -11.22 9.78 6.51
C VAL A 114 -11.26 8.95 5.22
N LEU A 115 -11.97 7.83 5.24
CA LEU A 115 -12.17 6.96 4.08
C LEU A 115 -13.60 7.09 3.59
N CYS A 116 -13.77 7.11 2.27
CA CYS A 116 -15.07 6.90 1.67
C CYS A 116 -15.00 6.20 0.32
N GLN A 117 -16.11 5.54 -0.04
CA GLN A 117 -16.22 4.84 -1.32
C GLN A 117 -16.26 5.85 -2.46
N ALA A 118 -15.42 5.60 -3.48
CA ALA A 118 -15.43 6.39 -4.70
C ALA A 118 -16.71 6.13 -5.50
N ARG A 119 -17.17 7.14 -6.27
CA ARG A 119 -18.38 7.04 -7.11
C ARG A 119 -18.17 6.28 -8.41
N ASP A 120 -16.94 6.30 -8.89
CA ASP A 120 -16.57 5.65 -10.13
C ASP A 120 -16.23 4.19 -9.84
N ALA A 121 -16.79 3.29 -10.66
CA ALA A 121 -16.73 1.85 -10.46
C ALA A 121 -15.31 1.28 -10.59
N ASP A 122 -14.42 2.01 -11.27
CA ASP A 122 -13.00 1.64 -11.41
C ASP A 122 -12.19 1.95 -10.13
N TYR A 123 -12.76 2.74 -9.22
CA TYR A 123 -12.11 3.18 -7.98
C TYR A 123 -12.72 2.47 -6.77
N GLY A 124 -11.86 1.96 -5.89
CA GLY A 124 -12.27 1.30 -4.65
C GLY A 124 -12.71 2.31 -3.60
N PHE A 125 -11.77 3.11 -3.11
CA PHE A 125 -12.03 4.14 -2.11
C PHE A 125 -10.99 5.25 -2.16
N VAL A 126 -11.33 6.37 -1.55
CA VAL A 126 -10.38 7.46 -1.29
C VAL A 126 -10.15 7.56 0.21
N ALA A 127 -8.89 7.64 0.62
CA ALA A 127 -8.49 7.91 1.99
C ALA A 127 -7.81 9.27 2.06
N TYR A 128 -8.25 10.10 2.99
CA TYR A 128 -7.84 11.49 3.11
C TYR A 128 -7.28 11.81 4.48
N SER A 129 -6.18 12.55 4.49
CA SER A 129 -5.65 13.22 5.66
C SER A 129 -5.19 14.62 5.26
N ASP A 130 -4.82 15.45 6.24
CA ASP A 130 -4.26 16.77 6.00
C ASP A 130 -2.90 16.73 5.26
N VAL A 131 -2.24 15.56 5.21
CA VAL A 131 -0.87 15.39 4.71
C VAL A 131 -0.79 14.62 3.40
N VAL A 132 -1.74 13.71 3.14
CA VAL A 132 -1.77 12.86 1.94
C VAL A 132 -3.20 12.43 1.60
N ILE A 133 -3.47 12.36 0.29
CA ILE A 133 -4.66 11.78 -0.29
C ILE A 133 -4.25 10.50 -0.99
N MET A 134 -4.88 9.38 -0.66
CA MET A 134 -4.67 8.09 -1.30
C MET A 134 -5.93 7.73 -2.08
N VAL A 135 -5.78 7.51 -3.37
CA VAL A 135 -6.84 7.06 -4.25
C VAL A 135 -6.56 5.60 -4.58
N VAL A 136 -7.48 4.71 -4.25
CA VAL A 136 -7.32 3.27 -4.48
C VAL A 136 -8.11 2.88 -5.72
N GLU A 137 -7.42 2.27 -6.67
CA GLU A 137 -7.97 1.71 -7.91
C GLU A 137 -7.80 0.19 -7.89
N TYR A 138 -8.83 -0.54 -8.33
CA TYR A 138 -8.73 -1.99 -8.47
C TYR A 138 -8.31 -2.34 -9.89
N MET A 139 -7.09 -2.86 -10.03
CA MET A 139 -6.59 -3.29 -11.33
C MET A 139 -7.05 -4.71 -11.66
N SER A 140 -7.36 -4.94 -12.94
CA SER A 140 -7.58 -6.29 -13.45
C SER A 140 -6.26 -6.97 -13.82
N GLY A 141 -6.14 -8.27 -13.52
CA GLY A 141 -4.96 -9.08 -13.82
C GLY A 141 -4.07 -9.33 -12.61
N ASP A 142 -3.23 -10.36 -12.74
CA ASP A 142 -2.34 -10.77 -11.65
C ASP A 142 -1.06 -9.92 -11.66
N LEU A 143 -0.84 -9.19 -10.57
CA LEU A 143 0.42 -8.51 -10.32
C LEU A 143 1.42 -9.51 -9.74
N ASN A 144 2.35 -9.99 -10.59
CA ASN A 144 3.38 -10.92 -10.17
C ASN A 144 4.60 -10.15 -9.61
N ILE A 145 4.66 -10.02 -8.29
CA ILE A 145 5.77 -9.36 -7.59
C ILE A 145 6.79 -10.41 -7.19
N SER A 146 8.01 -10.31 -7.72
CA SER A 146 9.09 -11.25 -7.42
C SER A 146 10.17 -10.59 -6.55
N ALA A 147 10.66 -11.36 -5.58
CA ALA A 147 11.76 -10.93 -4.72
C ALA A 147 13.06 -10.74 -5.55
N PRO A 148 13.72 -9.57 -5.46
CA PRO A 148 15.03 -9.39 -6.07
C PRO A 148 16.12 -10.11 -5.28
N THR A 149 17.20 -10.53 -5.96
CA THR A 149 18.36 -11.14 -5.29
C THR A 149 19.15 -10.10 -4.49
N PRO A 150 19.35 -10.28 -3.18
CA PRO A 150 20.21 -9.44 -2.35
C PRO A 150 21.66 -9.39 -2.85
N THR A 151 22.30 -8.23 -2.75
CA THR A 151 23.71 -8.04 -3.20
C THR A 151 24.73 -8.57 -2.19
N ASP A 152 24.33 -8.80 -0.94
CA ASP A 152 25.19 -9.35 0.12
C ASP A 152 25.41 -10.88 0.01
N GLY A 153 24.84 -11.50 -1.02
CA GLY A 153 24.93 -12.95 -1.26
C GLY A 153 23.87 -13.76 -0.54
N ALA A 154 22.98 -13.14 0.25
CA ALA A 154 21.81 -13.83 0.78
C ALA A 154 20.89 -14.29 -0.36
N LYS A 155 20.23 -15.44 -0.19
CA LYS A 155 19.27 -15.94 -1.18
C LYS A 155 17.97 -15.14 -1.17
N TYR A 156 17.49 -14.80 0.03
CA TYR A 156 16.27 -14.05 0.29
C TYR A 156 16.43 -13.20 1.54
N CYS A 157 15.65 -12.14 1.66
CA CYS A 157 15.54 -11.38 2.91
C CYS A 157 14.63 -12.10 3.91
N LYS A 158 14.75 -11.74 5.19
CA LYS A 158 13.85 -12.24 6.24
C LYS A 158 12.46 -11.63 6.06
N THR A 159 11.43 -12.39 6.39
CA THR A 159 10.06 -11.91 6.49
C THR A 159 9.95 -10.85 7.58
N VAL A 160 9.28 -9.75 7.26
CA VAL A 160 9.00 -8.62 8.16
C VAL A 160 7.51 -8.29 8.24
N VAL A 161 6.68 -8.88 7.37
CA VAL A 161 5.22 -8.75 7.38
C VAL A 161 4.57 -10.13 7.34
N GLU A 162 3.67 -10.37 8.27
CA GLU A 162 2.86 -11.58 8.35
C GLU A 162 1.42 -11.31 7.88
N ALA A 163 0.70 -12.38 7.52
CA ALA A 163 -0.72 -12.28 7.22
C ALA A 163 -1.52 -11.86 8.46
N THR A 164 -2.46 -10.94 8.28
CA THR A 164 -3.32 -10.42 9.35
C THR A 164 -4.75 -10.85 9.11
N THR A 165 -5.43 -11.36 10.15
CA THR A 165 -6.86 -11.70 10.09
C THR A 165 -7.68 -10.46 9.74
N ILE A 166 -8.63 -10.59 8.82
CA ILE A 166 -9.44 -9.47 8.34
C ILE A 166 -10.93 -9.66 8.56
N GLY A 167 -11.60 -8.56 8.91
CA GLY A 167 -13.06 -8.50 8.95
C GLY A 167 -13.68 -8.37 7.54
N PRO A 168 -15.01 -8.55 7.41
CA PRO A 168 -15.70 -8.43 6.12
C PRO A 168 -15.51 -7.09 5.41
N THR A 169 -15.54 -5.97 6.17
CA THR A 169 -15.36 -4.62 5.61
C THR A 169 -13.94 -4.41 5.08
N ALA A 170 -12.93 -4.77 5.88
CA ALA A 170 -11.54 -4.69 5.45
C ALA A 170 -11.32 -5.56 4.21
N ARG A 171 -11.83 -6.80 4.21
CA ARG A 171 -11.76 -7.69 3.04
C ARG A 171 -12.33 -7.05 1.78
N ALA A 172 -13.52 -6.48 1.84
CA ALA A 172 -14.15 -5.86 0.67
C ALA A 172 -13.35 -4.67 0.12
N LEU A 173 -12.74 -3.85 1.00
CA LEU A 173 -11.88 -2.71 0.62
C LEU A 173 -10.51 -3.15 0.09
N LEU A 174 -10.03 -4.30 0.54
CA LEU A 174 -8.70 -4.80 0.23
C LEU A 174 -8.69 -5.57 -1.11
N THR A 175 -9.75 -6.34 -1.40
CA THR A 175 -9.83 -7.20 -2.58
C THR A 175 -10.72 -6.65 -3.69
N GLY A 176 -11.48 -5.59 -3.44
CA GLY A 176 -12.51 -5.09 -4.36
C GLY A 176 -13.69 -6.05 -4.57
N CYS A 177 -13.67 -7.22 -3.94
CA CYS A 177 -14.77 -8.18 -3.98
C CYS A 177 -15.73 -7.90 -2.82
N VAL A 178 -16.92 -7.42 -3.14
CA VAL A 178 -18.02 -7.35 -2.17
C VAL A 178 -18.40 -8.79 -1.82
N SER A 179 -18.33 -9.16 -0.54
CA SER A 179 -18.88 -10.45 -0.09
C SER A 179 -20.40 -10.39 -0.27
N THR A 180 -20.92 -11.10 -1.26
CA THR A 180 -22.36 -11.35 -1.44
C THR A 180 -22.86 -12.41 -0.48
#